data_AF-A0A966B2X7-F1
#
_entry.id   AF-A0A966B2X7-F1
#
_cell.length_a   1.000
_cell.length_b   1.000
_cell.length_c   1.000
_cell.angle_alpha   90.00
_cell.angle_beta   90.00
_cell.angle_gamma   90.00
#
_symmetry.space_group_name_H-M   'P 1'
#
loop_
_entity.id
_entity.type
_entity.pdbx_description
1 polymer ?
#
loop_
_entity_poly.entity_id
_entity_poly.type
_entity_poly.pdbx_seq_one_letter_code
_entity_poly.pdbx_strand_id
1 'polypeptide(L)'
;MMGFDQRIIDFNWISIFLFVYFFSSASAQESVKNSQYASATLVIYNQNVADSRKLAAYYAGKRNIPFENLIGMKCSTEEIITRSEYKKTILEPLRKQFDANGWWERKEDNQGNLRAVHTKMKFAAIIFGMPLKVKSSVSEDSKQKSSTNLGPGNNDAASIDSEIACLSMNLSKLSGAAGNPYFRSTDRGGIPDILLTSRIDGPNYATAKRLIDDAIAVEGSGLWGMALIDIANLAKEKGAAYKIGDDWLETCSAFYRKAGIPTLVDRFSTRVPKGYPLGKDIILYFGWYTQNAQGPFIDQGFQFKRGAVAAHIHSYSASTLRTTLKNWSGPLLSRGACAVLGNVYEPFLQMSTHLDLFNARFLAGFTFAEAGWIATPVFSWMQVMIGDPLYQPFIIKSEIEAGQDDDFKAFRIAVLRWASEPKQLISNLDKAAASLKSGKILESTGLYMMSEKKYKDADEVFKRAAVLYENSEDQLRIRLLRAQGKLALGDKGSALEILSNALLDFKGTPGIEAVTSIADQIKKE
;
A
#
# COMPACT_ATOMS: atom_id res chain seq x y z
N MET A 1 63.22 7.92 -14.52
CA MET A 1 63.42 6.65 -13.78
C MET A 1 62.72 6.82 -12.45
N MET A 2 61.51 6.27 -12.33
CA MET A 2 61.23 5.02 -11.57
C MET A 2 61.67 5.18 -10.11
N GLY A 3 60.80 5.24 -9.11
CA GLY A 3 59.52 4.57 -8.93
C GLY A 3 59.62 3.88 -7.56
N PHE A 4 59.02 4.48 -6.53
CA PHE A 4 59.03 3.90 -5.18
C PHE A 4 57.81 2.98 -5.01
N ASP A 5 58.14 1.75 -4.66
CA ASP A 5 57.32 0.58 -4.48
C ASP A 5 56.59 0.64 -3.12
N GLN A 6 55.25 0.71 -3.12
CA GLN A 6 54.43 0.64 -1.91
C GLN A 6 53.83 -0.76 -1.78
N ARG A 7 54.44 -1.57 -0.91
CA ARG A 7 53.85 -2.82 -0.42
C ARG A 7 52.82 -2.50 0.65
N ILE A 8 51.56 -2.77 0.33
CA ILE A 8 50.45 -2.79 1.28
C ILE A 8 50.56 -4.08 2.09
N ILE A 9 50.64 -3.95 3.42
CA ILE A 9 50.59 -5.08 4.37
C ILE A 9 49.16 -5.18 4.91
N ASP A 10 48.67 -6.40 4.87
CA ASP A 10 47.38 -6.89 5.32
C ASP A 10 46.98 -6.44 6.74
N PHE A 11 45.68 -6.16 6.93
CA PHE A 11 45.06 -6.13 8.25
C PHE A 11 43.79 -6.97 8.26
N ASN A 12 43.91 -8.16 8.85
CA ASN A 12 42.82 -9.07 9.15
C ASN A 12 42.75 -9.24 10.69
N TRP A 13 41.55 -8.98 11.23
CA TRP A 13 40.94 -9.50 12.47
C TRP A 13 41.40 -8.98 13.85
N ILE A 14 40.47 -8.40 14.63
CA ILE A 14 39.82 -9.00 15.81
C ILE A 14 38.88 -7.96 16.48
N SER A 15 37.69 -8.45 16.87
CA SER A 15 36.54 -7.84 17.54
C SER A 15 36.84 -7.01 18.80
N ILE A 16 36.15 -5.87 19.00
CA ILE A 16 35.71 -5.40 20.34
C ILE A 16 34.33 -4.69 20.21
N PHE A 17 33.35 -5.24 20.92
CA PHE A 17 32.07 -4.63 21.29
C PHE A 17 32.31 -3.36 22.12
N LEU A 18 31.70 -2.23 21.76
CA LEU A 18 31.54 -1.10 22.69
C LEU A 18 30.10 -0.61 22.65
N PHE A 19 29.33 -1.17 23.59
CA PHE A 19 28.07 -0.65 24.10
C PHE A 19 28.41 0.61 24.92
N VAL A 20 27.90 1.78 24.53
CA VAL A 20 27.93 2.96 25.41
C VAL A 20 26.49 3.28 25.79
N TYR A 21 26.12 2.82 26.99
CA TYR A 21 24.96 3.34 27.72
C TYR A 21 25.30 4.75 28.21
N PHE A 22 24.58 5.76 27.72
CA PHE A 22 24.38 7.00 28.47
C PHE A 22 22.95 7.01 29.00
N PHE A 23 22.81 6.80 30.31
CA PHE A 23 21.60 7.15 31.04
C PHE A 23 21.56 8.67 31.17
N SER A 24 20.59 9.31 30.52
CA SER A 24 20.05 10.59 30.96
C SER A 24 18.53 10.45 31.09
N SER A 25 18.09 10.34 32.33
CA SER A 25 16.70 10.45 32.74
C SER A 25 16.22 11.88 32.49
N ALA A 26 15.65 12.10 31.31
CA ALA A 26 14.67 13.13 31.06
C ALA A 26 13.44 12.42 30.51
N SER A 27 12.30 12.56 31.17
CA SER A 27 11.00 12.20 30.62
C SER A 27 10.71 13.13 29.42
N ALA A 28 11.36 12.88 28.30
CA ALA A 28 10.99 13.44 27.02
C ALA A 28 9.73 12.69 26.61
N GLN A 29 8.59 13.34 26.78
CA GLN A 29 7.35 12.94 26.13
C GLN A 29 7.66 12.91 24.63
N GLU A 30 7.80 11.70 24.08
CA GLU A 30 8.18 11.47 22.69
C GLU A 30 7.27 12.33 21.81
N SER A 31 7.86 13.31 21.10
CA SER A 31 7.09 14.14 20.18
C SER A 31 6.46 13.20 19.16
N VAL A 32 5.12 13.16 19.11
CA VAL A 32 4.40 12.35 18.11
C VAL A 32 4.99 12.68 16.74
N LYS A 33 5.62 11.70 16.09
CA LYS A 33 6.18 11.86 14.74
C LYS A 33 5.09 12.41 13.83
N ASN A 34 5.44 13.35 12.95
CA ASN A 34 4.53 14.12 12.09
C ASN A 34 3.65 15.16 12.80
N SER A 35 3.97 15.57 14.02
CA SER A 35 3.32 16.71 14.70
C SER A 35 3.29 17.99 13.86
N GLN A 36 4.26 18.16 12.95
CA GLN A 36 4.32 19.30 12.04
C GLN A 36 3.07 19.47 11.15
N TYR A 37 2.31 18.39 10.90
CA TYR A 37 1.11 18.44 10.08
C TYR A 37 -0.19 18.47 10.91
N ALA A 38 -0.12 18.35 12.23
CA ALA A 38 -1.31 18.28 13.07
C ALA A 38 -2.19 19.53 12.93
N SER A 39 -1.58 20.73 12.98
CA SER A 39 -2.28 22.01 12.80
C SER A 39 -2.79 22.24 11.37
N ALA A 40 -2.22 21.54 10.39
CA ALA A 40 -2.59 21.62 8.96
C ALA A 40 -3.51 20.46 8.52
N THR A 41 -4.04 19.67 9.46
CA THR A 41 -4.91 18.52 9.18
C THR A 41 -6.33 18.79 9.66
N LEU A 42 -7.29 18.65 8.74
CA LEU A 42 -8.72 18.66 9.05
C LEU A 42 -9.23 17.26 9.37
N VAL A 43 -10.23 17.19 10.24
CA VAL A 43 -10.96 15.96 10.55
C VAL A 43 -12.43 16.18 10.23
N ILE A 44 -12.90 15.59 9.13
CA ILE A 44 -14.26 15.78 8.63
C ILE A 44 -15.10 14.56 9.01
N TYR A 45 -16.17 14.77 9.77
CA TYR A 45 -16.97 13.67 10.33
C TYR A 45 -18.47 13.90 10.17
N ASN A 46 -19.25 12.82 10.21
CA ASN A 46 -20.70 12.89 10.07
C ASN A 46 -21.35 13.12 11.44
N GLN A 47 -21.98 14.28 11.63
CA GLN A 47 -22.70 14.60 12.86
C GLN A 47 -23.90 13.70 13.12
N ASN A 48 -24.45 13.04 12.10
CA ASN A 48 -25.59 12.14 12.26
C ASN A 48 -25.17 10.73 12.75
N VAL A 49 -23.87 10.43 12.77
CA VAL A 49 -23.34 9.11 13.15
C VAL A 49 -22.52 9.23 14.44
N ALA A 50 -23.00 8.64 15.54
CA ALA A 50 -22.34 8.71 16.85
C ALA A 50 -20.90 8.19 16.82
N ASP A 51 -20.69 7.06 16.14
CA ASP A 51 -19.38 6.46 15.95
C ASP A 51 -18.42 7.35 15.15
N SER A 52 -18.93 8.15 14.21
CA SER A 52 -18.13 9.13 13.45
C SER A 52 -17.61 10.22 14.37
N ARG A 53 -18.47 10.79 15.23
CA ARG A 53 -18.08 11.81 16.23
C ARG A 53 -17.02 11.27 17.19
N LYS A 54 -17.24 10.05 17.70
CA LYS A 54 -16.31 9.37 18.61
C LYS A 54 -14.96 9.11 17.94
N LEU A 55 -14.96 8.62 16.70
CA LEU A 55 -13.72 8.32 15.98
C LEU A 55 -12.95 9.60 15.61
N ALA A 56 -13.64 10.67 15.24
CA ALA A 56 -13.03 11.96 14.93
C ALA A 56 -12.27 12.53 16.15
N ALA A 57 -12.92 12.56 17.31
CA ALA A 57 -12.29 12.99 18.56
C ALA A 57 -11.11 12.09 18.94
N TYR A 58 -11.25 10.78 18.77
CA TYR A 58 -10.18 9.81 19.03
C TYR A 58 -8.96 10.06 18.13
N TYR A 59 -9.17 10.18 16.82
CA TYR A 59 -8.11 10.44 15.86
C TYR A 59 -7.40 11.76 16.15
N ALA A 60 -8.16 12.83 16.40
CA ALA A 60 -7.61 14.13 16.72
C ALA A 60 -6.74 14.10 17.97
N GLY A 61 -7.20 13.45 19.05
CA GLY A 61 -6.42 13.30 20.27
C GLY A 61 -5.14 12.47 20.05
N LYS A 62 -5.19 11.45 19.20
CA LYS A 62 -4.03 10.61 18.89
C LYS A 62 -2.96 11.30 18.03
N ARG A 63 -3.37 12.20 17.15
CA ARG A 63 -2.48 12.97 16.26
C ARG A 63 -2.20 14.40 16.75
N ASN A 64 -2.70 14.78 17.92
CA ASN A 64 -2.66 16.15 18.46
C ASN A 64 -3.23 17.20 17.49
N ILE A 65 -4.28 16.84 16.75
CA ILE A 65 -4.94 17.76 15.83
C ILE A 65 -5.78 18.76 16.65
N PRO A 66 -5.66 20.08 16.41
CA PRO A 66 -6.42 21.09 17.13
C PRO A 66 -7.93 20.87 17.05
N PHE A 67 -8.66 21.22 18.11
CA PHE A 67 -10.11 21.01 18.18
C PHE A 67 -10.86 21.80 17.10
N GLU A 68 -10.39 23.00 16.77
CA GLU A 68 -10.91 23.86 15.71
C GLU A 68 -10.82 23.23 14.30
N ASN A 69 -9.98 22.20 14.13
CA ASN A 69 -9.84 21.48 12.86
C ASN A 69 -10.86 20.33 12.70
N LEU A 70 -11.71 20.07 13.71
CA LEU A 70 -12.76 19.05 13.64
C LEU A 70 -14.04 19.65 13.06
N ILE A 71 -14.39 19.25 11.83
CA ILE A 71 -15.54 19.77 11.11
C ILE A 71 -16.63 18.73 11.00
N GLY A 72 -17.73 18.97 11.72
CA GLY A 72 -18.91 18.11 11.68
C GLY A 72 -19.85 18.50 10.54
N MET A 73 -20.15 17.54 9.67
CA MET A 73 -21.10 17.67 8.57
C MET A 73 -22.43 16.99 8.89
N LYS A 74 -23.55 17.68 8.64
CA LYS A 74 -24.89 17.07 8.68
C LYS A 74 -25.24 16.53 7.30
N CYS A 75 -24.84 15.29 7.03
CA CYS A 75 -25.02 14.63 5.74
C CYS A 75 -25.62 13.22 5.91
N SER A 76 -25.99 12.58 4.79
CA SER A 76 -26.54 11.23 4.79
C SER A 76 -25.62 10.21 5.47
N THR A 77 -26.22 9.16 6.04
CA THR A 77 -25.52 7.99 6.57
C THR A 77 -25.26 6.92 5.51
N GLU A 78 -25.82 7.08 4.31
CA GLU A 78 -25.65 6.18 3.18
C GLU A 78 -24.31 6.42 2.46
N GLU A 79 -23.76 5.37 1.84
CA GLU A 79 -22.50 5.48 1.06
C GLU A 79 -22.68 6.28 -0.24
N ILE A 80 -23.89 6.37 -0.78
CA ILE A 80 -24.16 6.97 -2.09
C ILE A 80 -25.11 8.15 -1.93
N ILE A 81 -24.70 9.33 -2.40
CA ILE A 81 -25.51 10.56 -2.39
C ILE A 81 -25.64 11.17 -3.78
N THR A 82 -26.63 12.04 -3.97
CA THR A 82 -26.74 12.83 -5.21
C THR A 82 -25.70 13.95 -5.25
N ARG A 83 -25.39 14.46 -6.45
CA ARG A 83 -24.55 15.67 -6.60
C ARG A 83 -25.13 16.89 -5.89
N SER A 84 -26.45 17.08 -5.94
CA SER A 84 -27.15 18.16 -5.25
C SER A 84 -26.99 18.05 -3.72
N GLU A 85 -27.14 16.85 -3.19
CA GLU A 85 -26.95 16.58 -1.77
C GLU A 85 -25.51 16.78 -1.32
N TYR A 86 -24.52 16.31 -2.09
CA TYR A 86 -23.10 16.59 -1.83
C TYR A 86 -22.84 18.11 -1.74
N LYS A 87 -23.32 18.86 -2.74
CA LYS A 87 -23.17 20.33 -2.76
C LYS A 87 -23.74 20.97 -1.50
N LYS A 88 -25.00 20.64 -1.19
CA LYS A 88 -25.75 21.23 -0.07
C LYS A 88 -25.20 20.87 1.31
N THR A 89 -24.79 19.62 1.50
CA THR A 89 -24.51 19.07 2.84
C THR A 89 -23.03 18.95 3.18
N ILE A 90 -22.14 18.96 2.18
CA ILE A 90 -20.70 18.81 2.37
C ILE A 90 -19.92 19.97 1.72
N LEU A 91 -20.04 20.17 0.40
CA LEU A 91 -19.20 21.13 -0.34
C LEU A 91 -19.39 22.56 0.19
N GLU A 92 -20.59 23.13 0.08
CA GLU A 92 -20.84 24.52 0.44
C GLU A 92 -20.63 24.80 1.95
N PRO A 93 -21.07 23.92 2.88
CA PRO A 93 -20.73 24.07 4.29
C PRO A 93 -19.22 24.05 4.56
N LEU A 94 -18.46 23.17 3.90
CA LEU A 94 -17.01 23.09 4.08
C LEU A 94 -16.31 24.34 3.51
N ARG A 95 -16.70 24.82 2.32
CA ARG A 95 -16.19 26.07 1.75
C ARG A 95 -16.43 27.26 2.68
N LYS A 96 -17.64 27.35 3.25
CA LYS A 96 -17.98 28.39 4.23
C LYS A 96 -17.10 28.34 5.47
N GLN A 97 -16.71 27.15 5.94
CA GLN A 97 -15.75 27.01 7.04
C GLN A 97 -14.37 27.52 6.66
N PHE A 98 -13.88 27.21 5.46
CA PHE A 98 -12.59 27.73 4.99
C PHE A 98 -12.59 29.26 4.88
N ASP A 99 -13.68 29.84 4.35
CA ASP A 99 -13.85 31.29 4.25
C ASP A 99 -13.90 31.94 5.65
N ALA A 100 -14.72 31.41 6.57
CA ALA A 100 -14.90 31.97 7.91
C ALA A 100 -13.64 31.90 8.79
N ASN A 101 -12.81 30.87 8.62
CA ASN A 101 -11.58 30.69 9.39
C ASN A 101 -10.33 31.29 8.71
N GLY A 102 -10.47 31.88 7.52
CA GLY A 102 -9.33 32.39 6.74
C GLY A 102 -8.28 31.31 6.52
N TRP A 103 -8.73 30.09 6.17
CA TRP A 103 -7.84 28.95 5.90
C TRP A 103 -7.30 28.94 4.48
N TRP A 104 -7.87 29.75 3.59
CA TRP A 104 -7.34 29.96 2.25
C TRP A 104 -7.42 31.41 1.82
N GLU A 105 -6.67 31.72 0.77
CA GLU A 105 -6.85 32.90 -0.07
C GLU A 105 -7.11 32.40 -1.49
N ARG A 106 -8.16 32.90 -2.14
CA ARG A 106 -8.53 32.50 -3.50
C ARG A 106 -8.46 33.65 -4.48
N LYS A 107 -8.00 33.38 -5.70
CA LYS A 107 -7.91 34.32 -6.83
C LYS A 107 -8.41 33.65 -8.09
N GLU A 108 -8.95 34.44 -9.01
CA GLU A 108 -9.29 33.96 -10.35
C GLU A 108 -8.01 33.72 -11.15
N ASP A 109 -7.93 32.58 -11.83
CA ASP A 109 -6.88 32.33 -12.81
C ASP A 109 -7.19 33.02 -14.15
N ASN A 110 -6.28 32.89 -15.12
CA ASN A 110 -6.43 33.48 -16.45
C ASN A 110 -7.67 32.98 -17.22
N GLN A 111 -8.33 31.92 -16.75
CA GLN A 111 -9.55 31.35 -17.32
C GLN A 111 -10.81 31.74 -16.51
N GLY A 112 -10.66 32.60 -15.50
CA GLY A 112 -11.75 33.04 -14.62
C GLY A 112 -12.14 32.00 -13.55
N ASN A 113 -11.35 30.94 -13.37
CA ASN A 113 -11.64 29.95 -12.33
C ASN A 113 -11.09 30.42 -10.99
N LEU A 114 -11.93 30.46 -9.97
CA LEU A 114 -11.50 30.74 -8.60
C LEU A 114 -10.68 29.57 -8.05
N ARG A 115 -9.43 29.84 -7.67
CA ARG A 115 -8.44 28.86 -7.20
C ARG A 115 -7.74 29.34 -5.94
N ALA A 116 -7.27 28.42 -5.10
CA ALA A 116 -6.52 28.78 -3.91
C ALA A 116 -5.07 29.11 -4.27
N VAL A 117 -4.61 30.29 -3.87
CA VAL A 117 -3.21 30.71 -3.99
C VAL A 117 -2.43 30.49 -2.71
N HIS A 118 -3.15 30.38 -1.58
CA HIS A 118 -2.59 30.03 -0.29
C HIS A 118 -3.60 29.14 0.47
N THR A 119 -3.10 28.16 1.22
CA THR A 119 -3.91 27.34 2.14
C THR A 119 -3.12 27.04 3.43
N LYS A 120 -3.80 27.12 4.57
CA LYS A 120 -3.30 26.65 5.86
C LYS A 120 -3.52 25.15 6.04
N MET A 121 -4.63 24.65 5.50
CA MET A 121 -5.02 23.24 5.62
C MET A 121 -4.49 22.45 4.43
N LYS A 122 -3.74 21.39 4.73
CA LYS A 122 -3.02 20.56 3.75
C LYS A 122 -3.62 19.16 3.65
N PHE A 123 -4.09 18.61 4.76
CA PHE A 123 -4.63 17.25 4.83
C PHE A 123 -6.08 17.26 5.29
N ALA A 124 -6.84 16.24 4.88
CA ALA A 124 -8.15 15.96 5.45
C ALA A 124 -8.35 14.47 5.70
N ALA A 125 -8.62 14.13 6.97
CA ALA A 125 -9.09 12.84 7.39
C ALA A 125 -10.62 12.80 7.32
N ILE A 126 -11.17 12.02 6.38
CA ILE A 126 -12.61 11.80 6.25
C ILE A 126 -12.98 10.60 7.12
N ILE A 127 -13.85 10.79 8.10
CA ILE A 127 -14.08 9.79 9.15
C ILE A 127 -15.23 8.85 8.81
N PHE A 128 -15.11 7.59 9.23
CA PHE A 128 -16.16 6.56 9.22
C PHE A 128 -17.57 7.14 9.38
N GLY A 129 -18.49 6.74 8.51
CA GLY A 129 -19.88 7.23 8.50
C GLY A 129 -20.13 8.44 7.60
N MET A 130 -19.11 9.02 6.98
CA MET A 130 -19.28 9.95 5.86
C MET A 130 -19.69 9.20 4.58
N PRO A 131 -20.50 9.81 3.69
CA PRO A 131 -20.77 9.27 2.37
C PRO A 131 -19.49 8.91 1.61
N LEU A 132 -19.56 7.88 0.77
CA LEU A 132 -18.42 7.37 0.01
C LEU A 132 -18.32 8.01 -1.37
N LYS A 133 -19.45 8.17 -2.06
CA LYS A 133 -19.46 8.55 -3.48
C LYS A 133 -20.71 9.29 -3.92
N VAL A 134 -20.54 10.09 -4.96
CA VAL A 134 -21.61 10.79 -5.65
C VAL A 134 -22.07 9.95 -6.83
N LYS A 135 -23.36 9.65 -6.92
CA LYS A 135 -23.94 9.01 -8.11
C LYS A 135 -24.00 10.00 -9.29
N SER A 136 -23.87 9.47 -10.50
CA SER A 136 -23.97 10.29 -11.71
C SER A 136 -25.37 10.89 -11.87
N SER A 137 -25.45 12.13 -12.36
CA SER A 137 -26.70 12.79 -12.77
C SER A 137 -27.21 12.36 -14.16
N VAL A 138 -26.36 11.71 -14.97
CA VAL A 138 -26.69 11.25 -16.33
C VAL A 138 -27.49 9.93 -16.32
N SER A 139 -27.75 9.36 -15.15
CA SER A 139 -28.32 8.01 -14.98
C SER A 139 -29.86 7.92 -14.98
N GLU A 140 -30.59 8.89 -15.54
CA GLU A 140 -32.08 8.89 -15.50
C GLU A 140 -32.76 8.09 -16.63
N ASP A 141 -32.01 7.49 -17.56
CA ASP A 141 -32.61 6.67 -18.62
C ASP A 141 -32.50 5.16 -18.31
N SER A 142 -33.64 4.51 -18.07
CA SER A 142 -33.76 3.11 -17.63
C SER A 142 -33.30 2.07 -18.66
N LYS A 143 -32.96 2.50 -19.88
CA LYS A 143 -32.46 1.64 -20.97
C LYS A 143 -30.94 1.65 -21.16
N GLN A 144 -30.19 2.52 -20.46
CA GLN A 144 -28.73 2.60 -20.59
C GLN A 144 -28.01 1.95 -19.40
N LYS A 145 -27.07 1.03 -19.67
CA LYS A 145 -26.13 0.49 -18.67
C LYS A 145 -25.28 1.66 -18.13
N SER A 146 -25.14 1.75 -16.80
CA SER A 146 -24.35 2.73 -16.02
C SER A 146 -23.69 3.86 -16.81
N SER A 147 -24.06 5.13 -16.53
CA SER A 147 -23.45 6.31 -17.15
C SER A 147 -21.93 6.40 -16.95
N THR A 148 -21.37 5.70 -15.96
CA THR A 148 -19.91 5.57 -15.77
C THR A 148 -19.21 4.83 -16.91
N ASN A 149 -19.94 4.07 -17.74
CA ASN A 149 -19.41 3.34 -18.89
C ASN A 149 -19.46 4.16 -20.19
N LEU A 150 -20.04 5.38 -20.18
CA LEU A 150 -20.18 6.24 -21.37
C LEU A 150 -18.89 6.99 -21.76
N GLY A 151 -17.77 6.68 -21.10
CA GLY A 151 -16.50 7.39 -21.26
C GLY A 151 -16.33 8.52 -20.24
N PRO A 152 -15.09 9.02 -20.07
CA PRO A 152 -14.80 9.99 -19.03
C PRO A 152 -15.53 11.33 -19.24
N GLY A 153 -15.72 11.79 -20.47
CA GLY A 153 -16.22 13.14 -20.78
C GLY A 153 -17.71 13.43 -20.51
N ASN A 154 -18.52 12.43 -20.12
CA ASN A 154 -19.97 12.56 -19.93
C ASN A 154 -20.45 12.01 -18.58
N ASN A 155 -19.58 12.01 -17.57
CA ASN A 155 -19.89 11.45 -16.26
C ASN A 155 -19.43 12.41 -15.15
N ASP A 156 -20.31 12.64 -14.19
CA ASP A 156 -20.08 13.45 -12.99
C ASP A 156 -20.13 12.61 -11.71
N ALA A 157 -20.08 11.28 -11.79
CA ALA A 157 -19.84 10.44 -10.62
C ALA A 157 -18.41 10.59 -10.12
N ALA A 158 -18.23 10.58 -8.80
CA ALA A 158 -16.92 10.71 -8.16
C ALA A 158 -16.94 10.12 -6.75
N SER A 159 -15.77 9.86 -6.18
CA SER A 159 -15.63 9.68 -4.74
C SER A 159 -15.77 11.02 -4.02
N ILE A 160 -16.31 10.99 -2.80
CA ILE A 160 -16.37 12.19 -1.95
C ILE A 160 -14.96 12.69 -1.62
N ASP A 161 -14.01 11.76 -1.46
CA ASP A 161 -12.62 12.04 -1.17
C ASP A 161 -11.95 12.85 -2.29
N SER A 162 -12.19 12.50 -3.56
CA SER A 162 -11.65 13.22 -4.72
C SER A 162 -12.30 14.59 -4.92
N GLU A 163 -13.58 14.72 -4.59
CA GLU A 163 -14.30 15.99 -4.64
C GLU A 163 -13.85 16.96 -3.55
N ILE A 164 -13.57 16.45 -2.35
CA ILE A 164 -12.98 17.25 -1.26
C ILE A 164 -11.51 17.58 -1.57
N ALA A 165 -10.79 16.73 -2.30
CA ALA A 165 -9.41 17.02 -2.68
C ALA A 165 -9.29 18.28 -3.55
N CYS A 166 -10.27 18.52 -4.44
CA CYS A 166 -10.35 19.73 -5.26
C CYS A 166 -11.30 20.81 -4.70
N LEU A 167 -11.50 20.86 -3.37
CA LEU A 167 -12.44 21.77 -2.69
C LEU A 167 -12.27 23.25 -3.10
N SER A 168 -11.03 23.70 -3.32
CA SER A 168 -10.72 25.09 -3.68
C SER A 168 -11.16 25.46 -5.10
N MET A 169 -11.34 24.48 -5.99
CA MET A 169 -11.58 24.69 -7.41
C MET A 169 -13.07 24.89 -7.71
N ASN A 170 -13.43 25.95 -8.43
CA ASN A 170 -14.78 26.10 -8.97
C ASN A 170 -14.91 25.45 -10.35
N LEU A 171 -15.18 24.15 -10.39
CA LEU A 171 -15.35 23.40 -11.64
C LEU A 171 -16.72 23.75 -12.27
N SER A 172 -16.74 24.75 -13.14
CA SER A 172 -17.94 25.28 -13.81
C SER A 172 -18.67 24.24 -14.67
N LYS A 173 -17.96 23.21 -15.17
CA LYS A 173 -18.51 22.04 -15.86
C LYS A 173 -17.88 20.76 -15.31
N LEU A 174 -18.70 19.92 -14.67
CA LEU A 174 -18.29 18.58 -14.23
C LEU A 174 -18.57 17.57 -15.35
N SER A 175 -17.72 17.57 -16.38
CA SER A 175 -17.82 16.63 -17.50
C SER A 175 -16.59 15.71 -17.51
N GLY A 176 -16.51 14.84 -16.50
CA GLY A 176 -15.39 13.93 -16.30
C GLY A 176 -14.35 14.39 -15.29
N ALA A 177 -13.20 13.72 -15.35
CA ALA A 177 -12.09 13.94 -14.45
C ALA A 177 -11.38 15.28 -14.73
N ALA A 178 -10.93 15.96 -13.67
CA ALA A 178 -10.08 17.15 -13.76
C ALA A 178 -8.60 16.76 -13.58
N GLY A 179 -7.67 17.44 -14.25
CA GLY A 179 -6.23 17.15 -14.08
C GLY A 179 -5.75 17.46 -12.65
N ASN A 180 -4.95 16.59 -12.07
CA ASN A 180 -4.31 16.81 -10.78
C ASN A 180 -2.97 17.56 -10.95
N PRO A 181 -2.87 18.86 -10.62
CA PRO A 181 -1.61 19.61 -10.62
C PRO A 181 -0.52 19.10 -9.67
N TYR A 182 -0.86 18.29 -8.66
CA TYR A 182 0.10 17.66 -7.74
C TYR A 182 0.63 16.30 -8.24
N PHE A 183 0.07 15.77 -9.33
CA PHE A 183 0.53 14.53 -9.94
C PHE A 183 2.02 14.63 -10.32
N ARG A 184 2.82 13.63 -9.94
CA ARG A 184 4.28 13.57 -10.12
C ARG A 184 5.09 14.64 -9.38
N SER A 185 4.48 15.41 -8.46
CA SER A 185 5.21 16.36 -7.64
C SER A 185 6.34 15.69 -6.83
N THR A 186 7.37 16.48 -6.55
CA THR A 186 8.45 16.19 -5.61
C THR A 186 8.22 16.81 -4.23
N ASP A 187 7.24 17.70 -4.11
CA ASP A 187 7.02 18.52 -2.93
C ASP A 187 6.22 17.79 -1.87
N ARG A 188 6.55 18.02 -0.60
CA ARG A 188 5.79 17.53 0.55
C ARG A 188 4.74 18.56 0.98
N GLY A 189 3.64 18.08 1.52
CA GLY A 189 2.56 18.88 2.09
C GLY A 189 1.59 19.45 1.06
N GLY A 190 1.58 18.92 -0.17
CA GLY A 190 0.67 19.35 -1.22
C GLY A 190 1.01 20.70 -1.84
N ILE A 191 0.05 21.24 -2.59
CA ILE A 191 0.06 22.59 -3.16
C ILE A 191 -1.23 23.30 -2.75
N PRO A 192 -1.33 24.65 -2.84
CA PRO A 192 -2.50 25.38 -2.36
C PRO A 192 -3.86 24.90 -2.89
N ASP A 193 -3.87 24.36 -4.11
CA ASP A 193 -5.08 23.93 -4.80
C ASP A 193 -5.57 22.52 -4.50
N ILE A 194 -4.87 21.78 -3.64
CA ILE A 194 -5.24 20.43 -3.26
C ILE A 194 -5.33 20.30 -1.74
N LEU A 195 -6.39 19.65 -1.29
CA LEU A 195 -6.46 19.08 0.05
C LEU A 195 -6.10 17.59 -0.04
N LEU A 196 -5.04 17.15 0.62
CA LEU A 196 -4.60 15.76 0.62
C LEU A 196 -5.56 14.91 1.45
N THR A 197 -6.58 14.38 0.79
CA THR A 197 -7.63 13.59 1.45
C THR A 197 -7.22 12.14 1.64
N SER A 198 -7.63 11.58 2.77
CA SER A 198 -7.70 10.14 3.00
C SER A 198 -8.83 9.87 3.97
N ARG A 199 -9.50 8.71 3.85
CA ARG A 199 -10.57 8.32 4.76
C ARG A 199 -10.13 7.27 5.77
N ILE A 200 -10.47 7.51 7.03
CA ILE A 200 -10.33 6.53 8.12
C ILE A 200 -11.67 5.82 8.26
N ASP A 201 -11.83 4.76 7.45
CA ASP A 201 -13.10 4.07 7.25
C ASP A 201 -12.86 2.57 6.95
N GLY A 202 -13.89 1.74 7.06
CA GLY A 202 -13.80 0.30 6.77
C GLY A 202 -15.12 -0.45 7.02
N PRO A 203 -15.13 -1.79 7.01
CA PRO A 203 -16.35 -2.59 7.18
C PRO A 203 -17.17 -2.27 8.42
N ASN A 204 -16.51 -1.81 9.49
CA ASN A 204 -17.13 -1.40 10.73
C ASN A 204 -16.24 -0.40 11.49
N TYR A 205 -16.78 0.17 12.57
CA TYR A 205 -16.07 1.09 13.45
C TYR A 205 -14.76 0.52 14.01
N ALA A 206 -14.73 -0.77 14.38
CA ALA A 206 -13.54 -1.38 14.95
C ALA A 206 -12.39 -1.43 13.93
N THR A 207 -12.68 -1.75 12.67
CA THR A 207 -11.69 -1.68 11.60
C THR A 207 -11.19 -0.25 11.40
N ALA A 208 -12.09 0.75 11.35
CA ALA A 208 -11.69 2.15 11.16
C ALA A 208 -10.80 2.65 12.31
N LYS A 209 -11.15 2.33 13.56
CA LYS A 209 -10.32 2.65 14.73
C LYS A 209 -8.95 1.97 14.67
N ARG A 210 -8.90 0.70 14.25
CA ARG A 210 -7.65 -0.05 14.10
C ARG A 210 -6.68 0.63 13.15
N LEU A 211 -7.14 1.24 12.05
CA LEU A 211 -6.24 1.92 11.09
C LEU A 211 -5.40 3.02 11.77
N ILE A 212 -6.00 3.75 12.73
CA ILE A 212 -5.31 4.77 13.53
C ILE A 212 -4.28 4.12 14.46
N ASP A 213 -4.72 3.08 15.18
CA ASP A 213 -3.89 2.41 16.18
C ASP A 213 -2.69 1.70 15.53
N ASP A 214 -2.88 1.14 14.34
CA ASP A 214 -1.84 0.46 13.58
C ASP A 214 -0.83 1.44 12.98
N ALA A 215 -1.30 2.56 12.41
CA ALA A 215 -0.43 3.60 11.86
C ALA A 215 0.53 4.13 12.93
N ILE A 216 -0.01 4.53 14.08
CA ILE A 216 0.77 5.11 15.19
C ILE A 216 1.78 4.12 15.76
N ALA A 217 1.37 2.86 15.96
CA ALA A 217 2.26 1.85 16.51
C ALA A 217 3.45 1.56 15.59
N VAL A 218 3.21 1.52 14.27
CA VAL A 218 4.22 1.14 13.28
C VAL A 218 5.16 2.29 12.94
N GLU A 219 4.71 3.55 12.98
CA GLU A 219 5.60 4.71 12.85
C GLU A 219 6.66 4.77 13.98
N GLY A 220 6.30 4.21 15.14
CA GLY A 220 7.21 3.97 16.25
C GLY A 220 8.36 3.05 15.83
N SER A 221 8.07 1.82 15.41
CA SER A 221 9.05 0.74 15.18
C SER A 221 9.63 0.67 13.74
N GLY A 222 8.97 1.30 12.78
CA GLY A 222 9.14 1.06 11.34
C GLY A 222 8.38 -0.18 10.85
N LEU A 223 8.16 -0.25 9.53
CA LEU A 223 7.50 -1.38 8.87
C LEU A 223 8.50 -2.35 8.21
N TRP A 224 8.51 -3.58 8.72
CA TRP A 224 9.48 -4.62 8.38
C TRP A 224 8.78 -5.93 8.01
N GLY A 225 9.10 -6.48 6.84
CA GLY A 225 8.45 -7.69 6.36
C GLY A 225 8.64 -7.86 4.86
N MET A 226 7.77 -8.66 4.26
CA MET A 226 7.79 -9.03 2.86
C MET A 226 6.75 -8.26 2.04
N ALA A 227 7.05 -8.06 0.76
CA ALA A 227 6.09 -7.61 -0.23
C ALA A 227 5.52 -8.80 -1.02
N LEU A 228 4.26 -8.68 -1.43
CA LEU A 228 3.59 -9.55 -2.38
C LEU A 228 3.19 -8.74 -3.61
N ILE A 229 3.68 -9.16 -4.77
CA ILE A 229 3.29 -8.64 -6.07
C ILE A 229 2.52 -9.74 -6.82
N ASP A 230 1.33 -9.42 -7.32
CA ASP A 230 0.40 -10.36 -7.97
C ASP A 230 0.11 -9.88 -9.40
N ILE A 231 0.95 -10.34 -10.34
CA ILE A 231 0.99 -9.87 -11.74
C ILE A 231 -0.08 -10.59 -12.56
N ALA A 232 -0.80 -9.82 -13.39
CA ALA A 232 -1.96 -10.35 -14.07
C ALA A 232 -1.63 -11.12 -15.35
N ASN A 233 -0.61 -10.66 -16.08
CA ASN A 233 -0.20 -11.14 -17.40
C ASN A 233 -1.34 -11.16 -18.43
N LEU A 234 -2.21 -10.16 -18.38
CA LEU A 234 -3.42 -10.10 -19.23
C LEU A 234 -3.20 -9.42 -20.58
N ALA A 235 -2.02 -8.87 -20.87
CA ALA A 235 -1.78 -8.14 -22.12
C ALA A 235 -2.04 -8.98 -23.38
N LYS A 236 -1.75 -10.29 -23.33
CA LYS A 236 -2.01 -11.23 -24.44
C LYS A 236 -3.50 -11.49 -24.65
N GLU A 237 -4.27 -11.60 -23.55
CA GLU A 237 -5.70 -11.94 -23.58
C GLU A 237 -6.59 -10.72 -23.82
N LYS A 238 -6.28 -9.60 -23.15
CA LYS A 238 -7.13 -8.40 -23.09
C LYS A 238 -6.57 -7.20 -23.85
N GLY A 239 -5.40 -7.34 -24.47
CA GLY A 239 -4.77 -6.34 -25.34
C GLY A 239 -3.64 -5.54 -24.67
N ALA A 240 -2.80 -4.92 -25.50
CA ALA A 240 -1.56 -4.26 -25.07
C ALA A 240 -1.75 -3.14 -24.02
N ALA A 241 -2.94 -2.52 -23.97
CA ALA A 241 -3.26 -1.51 -22.95
C ALA A 241 -3.21 -2.08 -21.52
N TYR A 242 -3.38 -3.39 -21.33
CA TYR A 242 -3.22 -4.05 -20.04
C TYR A 242 -1.76 -4.27 -19.64
N LYS A 243 -0.78 -3.99 -20.51
CA LYS A 243 0.62 -4.11 -20.11
C LYS A 243 1.01 -3.10 -19.03
N ILE A 244 0.38 -1.93 -19.02
CA ILE A 244 0.74 -0.84 -18.10
C ILE A 244 0.56 -1.20 -16.62
N GLY A 245 -0.48 -1.98 -16.27
CA GLY A 245 -0.69 -2.41 -14.88
C GLY A 245 0.39 -3.40 -14.44
N ASP A 246 0.74 -4.36 -15.29
CA ASP A 246 1.86 -5.28 -15.03
C ASP A 246 3.19 -4.50 -14.90
N ASP A 247 3.43 -3.50 -15.77
CA ASP A 247 4.64 -2.66 -15.73
C ASP A 247 4.77 -1.85 -14.43
N TRP A 248 3.66 -1.35 -13.88
CA TRP A 248 3.67 -0.70 -12.56
C TRP A 248 4.08 -1.67 -11.46
N LEU A 249 3.54 -2.89 -11.47
CA LEU A 249 3.84 -3.92 -10.47
C LEU A 249 5.29 -4.42 -10.56
N GLU A 250 5.82 -4.60 -11.77
CA GLU A 250 7.23 -4.92 -11.99
C GLU A 250 8.16 -3.81 -11.49
N THR A 251 7.78 -2.56 -11.73
CA THR A 251 8.53 -1.40 -11.23
C THR A 251 8.52 -1.35 -9.69
N CYS A 252 7.39 -1.67 -9.05
CA CYS A 252 7.31 -1.82 -7.60
C CYS A 252 8.28 -2.89 -7.08
N SER A 253 8.29 -4.06 -7.70
CA SER A 253 9.21 -5.17 -7.37
C SER A 253 10.68 -4.75 -7.46
N ALA A 254 11.03 -3.98 -8.51
CA ALA A 254 12.38 -3.44 -8.67
C ALA A 254 12.76 -2.44 -7.56
N PHE A 255 11.83 -1.60 -7.10
CA PHE A 255 12.05 -0.73 -5.94
C PHE A 255 12.25 -1.52 -4.65
N TYR A 256 11.44 -2.56 -4.41
CA TYR A 256 11.58 -3.41 -3.22
C TYR A 256 12.92 -4.12 -3.14
N ARG A 257 13.40 -4.65 -4.26
CA ARG A 257 14.74 -5.24 -4.36
C ARG A 257 15.82 -4.25 -3.94
N LYS A 258 15.77 -3.01 -4.43
CA LYS A 258 16.73 -1.95 -4.07
C LYS A 258 16.59 -1.50 -2.61
N ALA A 259 15.37 -1.50 -2.08
CA ALA A 259 15.07 -1.13 -0.71
C ALA A 259 15.33 -2.25 0.30
N GLY A 260 15.82 -3.42 -0.12
CA GLY A 260 16.03 -4.58 0.76
C GLY A 260 14.72 -5.10 1.37
N ILE A 261 13.65 -5.11 0.59
CA ILE A 261 12.35 -5.70 0.96
C ILE A 261 12.21 -7.03 0.19
N PRO A 262 12.21 -8.19 0.88
CA PRO A 262 12.00 -9.47 0.23
C PRO A 262 10.63 -9.47 -0.46
N THR A 263 10.57 -9.94 -1.71
CA THR A 263 9.36 -9.83 -2.53
C THR A 263 8.99 -11.18 -3.11
N LEU A 264 7.78 -11.65 -2.80
CA LEU A 264 7.13 -12.74 -3.50
C LEU A 264 6.41 -12.17 -4.71
N VAL A 265 6.68 -12.72 -5.90
CA VAL A 265 6.04 -12.29 -7.15
C VAL A 265 5.25 -13.44 -7.72
N ASP A 266 3.93 -13.38 -7.65
CA ASP A 266 3.05 -14.27 -8.41
C ASP A 266 2.93 -13.78 -9.85
N ARG A 267 2.98 -14.73 -10.79
CA ARG A 267 2.98 -14.46 -12.23
C ARG A 267 1.88 -15.23 -12.94
N PHE A 268 0.98 -15.88 -12.21
CA PHE A 268 -0.07 -16.69 -12.80
C PHE A 268 -1.27 -15.82 -13.16
N SER A 269 -1.86 -16.06 -14.34
CA SER A 269 -3.07 -15.33 -14.78
C SER A 269 -4.31 -15.60 -13.92
N THR A 270 -4.25 -16.57 -13.01
CA THR A 270 -5.32 -16.92 -12.06
C THR A 270 -5.19 -16.19 -10.70
N ARG A 271 -4.12 -15.41 -10.52
CA ARG A 271 -3.70 -14.76 -9.26
C ARG A 271 -3.23 -15.75 -8.21
N VAL A 272 -2.71 -15.20 -7.11
CA VAL A 272 -2.35 -15.98 -5.92
C VAL A 272 -3.53 -16.86 -5.49
N PRO A 273 -3.37 -18.19 -5.50
CA PRO A 273 -4.48 -19.12 -5.24
C PRO A 273 -4.86 -19.15 -3.76
N LYS A 274 -6.06 -19.66 -3.50
CA LYS A 274 -6.57 -19.87 -2.15
C LYS A 274 -5.70 -20.87 -1.39
N GLY A 275 -5.48 -20.62 -0.11
CA GLY A 275 -4.61 -21.42 0.74
C GLY A 275 -3.12 -21.15 0.55
N TYR A 276 -2.70 -20.25 -0.34
CA TYR A 276 -1.26 -19.98 -0.50
C TYR A 276 -0.65 -19.53 0.84
N PRO A 277 0.40 -20.21 1.34
CA PRO A 277 0.91 -20.01 2.70
C PRO A 277 1.75 -18.74 2.85
N LEU A 278 1.14 -17.57 2.71
CA LEU A 278 1.82 -16.26 2.77
C LEU A 278 2.42 -15.92 4.15
N GLY A 279 2.03 -16.64 5.20
CA GLY A 279 2.44 -16.33 6.58
C GLY A 279 1.82 -15.02 7.09
N LYS A 280 2.50 -14.38 8.05
CA LYS A 280 2.03 -13.15 8.74
C LYS A 280 2.91 -11.93 8.49
N ASP A 281 3.91 -12.06 7.62
CA ASP A 281 4.95 -11.04 7.42
C ASP A 281 4.72 -10.17 6.19
N ILE A 282 3.56 -10.28 5.52
CA ILE A 282 3.21 -9.42 4.36
C ILE A 282 2.91 -8.00 4.85
N ILE A 283 3.78 -7.06 4.48
CA ILE A 283 3.65 -5.61 4.76
C ILE A 283 3.16 -4.80 3.56
N LEU A 284 3.34 -5.32 2.34
CA LEU A 284 2.94 -4.66 1.11
C LEU A 284 2.28 -5.68 0.20
N TYR A 285 1.08 -5.38 -0.32
CA TYR A 285 0.43 -6.20 -1.36
C TYR A 285 -0.03 -5.33 -2.51
N PHE A 286 0.51 -5.54 -3.71
CA PHE A 286 -0.01 -4.93 -4.94
C PHE A 286 -0.33 -6.01 -5.97
N GLY A 287 -1.60 -6.06 -6.41
CA GLY A 287 -2.07 -7.04 -7.39
C GLY A 287 -3.10 -6.50 -8.36
N TRP A 288 -3.42 -7.28 -9.38
CA TRP A 288 -4.55 -7.05 -10.31
C TRP A 288 -4.76 -8.28 -11.20
N TYR A 289 -5.82 -8.48 -11.99
CA TYR A 289 -7.07 -7.75 -12.17
C TYR A 289 -8.23 -8.77 -12.09
N THR A 290 -8.91 -8.84 -10.95
CA THR A 290 -10.15 -9.61 -10.74
C THR A 290 -11.12 -8.81 -9.87
N GLN A 291 -12.42 -9.05 -10.01
CA GLN A 291 -13.44 -8.17 -9.44
C GLN A 291 -13.53 -8.25 -7.91
N ASN A 292 -13.48 -9.45 -7.36
CA ASN A 292 -13.63 -9.69 -5.93
C ASN A 292 -12.32 -10.22 -5.36
N ALA A 293 -12.07 -9.87 -4.10
CA ALA A 293 -11.01 -10.48 -3.31
C ALA A 293 -11.15 -11.99 -3.38
N GLN A 294 -10.02 -12.64 -3.66
CA GLN A 294 -9.91 -14.09 -3.79
C GLN A 294 -8.57 -14.53 -3.17
N GLY A 295 -8.27 -15.82 -3.25
CA GLY A 295 -7.01 -16.32 -2.74
C GLY A 295 -6.88 -16.12 -1.23
N PRO A 296 -5.68 -15.82 -0.71
CA PRO A 296 -5.43 -15.64 0.72
C PRO A 296 -6.26 -14.52 1.34
N PHE A 297 -6.71 -13.54 0.56
CA PHE A 297 -7.43 -12.36 1.07
C PHE A 297 -8.86 -12.69 1.54
N ILE A 298 -9.38 -13.87 1.24
CA ILE A 298 -10.66 -14.39 1.76
C ILE A 298 -10.48 -15.57 2.72
N ASP A 299 -9.26 -16.04 2.96
CA ASP A 299 -8.98 -17.16 3.85
C ASP A 299 -8.95 -16.73 5.31
N GLN A 300 -9.84 -17.26 6.17
CA GLN A 300 -9.96 -16.85 7.59
C GLN A 300 -8.63 -16.82 8.36
N GLY A 301 -7.69 -17.71 8.05
CA GLY A 301 -6.37 -17.77 8.69
C GLY A 301 -5.38 -16.67 8.30
N PHE A 302 -5.57 -16.02 7.14
CA PHE A 302 -4.64 -14.98 6.69
C PHE A 302 -4.91 -13.63 7.37
N GLN A 303 -3.82 -12.99 7.79
CA GLN A 303 -3.76 -11.61 8.26
C GLN A 303 -2.48 -10.97 7.74
N PHE A 304 -2.60 -9.75 7.25
CA PHE A 304 -1.46 -8.89 6.98
C PHE A 304 -0.70 -8.58 8.28
N LYS A 305 0.58 -8.25 8.12
CA LYS A 305 1.34 -7.69 9.23
C LYS A 305 0.75 -6.33 9.64
N ARG A 306 0.76 -6.03 10.93
CA ARG A 306 0.33 -4.72 11.44
C ARG A 306 1.06 -3.59 10.70
N GLY A 307 0.30 -2.61 10.20
CA GLY A 307 0.85 -1.52 9.38
C GLY A 307 0.89 -1.78 7.88
N ALA A 308 0.46 -2.94 7.40
CA ALA A 308 0.55 -3.26 5.99
C ALA A 308 -0.24 -2.29 5.10
N VAL A 309 0.25 -2.08 3.89
CA VAL A 309 -0.42 -1.30 2.85
C VAL A 309 -0.76 -2.19 1.66
N ALA A 310 -1.98 -2.11 1.17
CA ALA A 310 -2.46 -2.98 0.11
C ALA A 310 -3.16 -2.20 -1.01
N ALA A 311 -3.07 -2.70 -2.24
CA ALA A 311 -3.86 -2.21 -3.36
C ALA A 311 -4.13 -3.36 -4.33
N HIS A 312 -5.35 -3.39 -4.86
CA HIS A 312 -5.67 -4.26 -6.00
C HIS A 312 -6.23 -3.38 -7.11
N ILE A 313 -5.56 -3.37 -8.27
CA ILE A 313 -6.02 -2.58 -9.42
C ILE A 313 -7.29 -3.26 -9.93
N HIS A 314 -8.42 -2.65 -9.63
CA HIS A 314 -9.71 -3.00 -10.18
C HIS A 314 -10.62 -1.78 -10.11
N SER A 315 -11.51 -1.66 -11.09
CA SER A 315 -12.40 -0.52 -11.27
C SER A 315 -13.32 -0.24 -10.09
N TYR A 316 -13.81 -1.30 -9.46
CA TYR A 316 -14.78 -1.22 -8.36
C TYR A 316 -14.20 -1.69 -7.03
N SER A 317 -12.87 -1.64 -6.89
CA SER A 317 -12.15 -2.16 -5.71
C SER A 317 -12.64 -1.57 -4.39
N ALA A 318 -13.17 -0.35 -4.39
CA ALA A 318 -13.78 0.33 -3.24
C ALA A 318 -15.24 0.73 -3.53
N SER A 319 -16.00 -0.05 -4.31
CA SER A 319 -17.40 0.32 -4.61
C SER A 319 -18.31 0.37 -3.37
N THR A 320 -17.93 -0.32 -2.30
CA THR A 320 -18.46 -0.19 -0.93
C THR A 320 -17.33 -0.54 0.04
N LEU A 321 -17.34 0.08 1.22
CA LEU A 321 -16.45 -0.28 2.33
C LEU A 321 -17.15 -1.14 3.37
N ARG A 322 -18.47 -1.30 3.31
CA ARG A 322 -19.32 -2.00 4.29
C ARG A 322 -19.41 -3.51 4.04
N THR A 323 -18.33 -4.13 3.59
CA THR A 323 -18.27 -5.57 3.28
C THR A 323 -16.89 -6.15 3.58
N THR A 324 -16.84 -7.40 3.99
CA THR A 324 -15.59 -8.17 4.17
C THR A 324 -15.37 -9.20 3.05
N LEU A 325 -16.30 -9.32 2.09
CA LEU A 325 -16.32 -10.41 1.10
C LEU A 325 -16.37 -9.95 -0.36
N LYS A 326 -16.88 -8.74 -0.64
CA LYS A 326 -17.04 -8.23 -2.01
C LYS A 326 -15.99 -7.16 -2.32
N ASN A 327 -15.63 -7.04 -3.60
CA ASN A 327 -14.58 -6.12 -4.07
C ASN A 327 -13.26 -6.37 -3.32
N TRP A 328 -12.46 -5.33 -3.06
CA TRP A 328 -11.11 -5.49 -2.51
C TRP A 328 -10.86 -4.70 -1.23
N SER A 329 -11.29 -3.45 -1.16
CA SER A 329 -10.88 -2.55 -0.08
C SER A 329 -11.38 -3.00 1.29
N GLY A 330 -12.68 -3.29 1.41
CA GLY A 330 -13.27 -3.83 2.64
C GLY A 330 -12.64 -5.16 3.08
N PRO A 331 -12.53 -6.18 2.19
CA PRO A 331 -11.81 -7.42 2.47
C PRO A 331 -10.37 -7.19 2.94
N LEU A 332 -9.55 -6.41 2.22
CA LEU A 332 -8.15 -6.16 2.59
C LEU A 332 -8.03 -5.50 3.98
N LEU A 333 -8.91 -4.54 4.29
CA LEU A 333 -8.98 -3.92 5.62
C LEU A 333 -9.43 -4.91 6.70
N SER A 334 -10.34 -5.84 6.39
CA SER A 334 -10.74 -6.90 7.32
C SER A 334 -9.63 -7.93 7.60
N ARG A 335 -8.65 -8.01 6.70
CA ARG A 335 -7.43 -8.84 6.82
C ARG A 335 -6.27 -8.14 7.49
N GLY A 336 -6.48 -6.97 8.09
CA GLY A 336 -5.44 -6.30 8.87
C GLY A 336 -4.62 -5.26 8.09
N ALA A 337 -4.89 -5.02 6.80
CA ALA A 337 -4.26 -3.90 6.10
C ALA A 337 -4.55 -2.59 6.86
N CYS A 338 -3.52 -1.80 7.12
CA CYS A 338 -3.59 -0.50 7.78
C CYS A 338 -3.98 0.62 6.81
N ALA A 339 -3.64 0.46 5.53
CA ALA A 339 -4.05 1.39 4.49
C ALA A 339 -4.31 0.67 3.16
N VAL A 340 -5.30 1.15 2.40
CA VAL A 340 -5.70 0.59 1.11
C VAL A 340 -5.98 1.69 0.08
N LEU A 341 -5.51 1.49 -1.15
CA LEU A 341 -5.90 2.31 -2.31
C LEU A 341 -7.04 1.62 -3.07
N GLY A 342 -8.04 2.40 -3.50
CA GLY A 342 -9.15 1.83 -4.28
C GLY A 342 -9.91 2.84 -5.14
N ASN A 343 -10.92 2.33 -5.86
CA ASN A 343 -11.78 3.10 -6.75
C ASN A 343 -13.26 2.79 -6.47
N VAL A 344 -14.09 3.83 -6.34
CA VAL A 344 -15.52 3.70 -6.02
C VAL A 344 -16.41 3.35 -7.23
N TYR A 345 -15.90 3.64 -8.43
CA TYR A 345 -16.45 3.36 -9.76
C TYR A 345 -15.31 3.21 -10.78
N GLU A 346 -15.65 2.87 -12.03
CA GLU A 346 -14.69 2.76 -13.15
C GLU A 346 -13.79 3.99 -13.31
N PRO A 347 -12.47 3.84 -13.07
CA PRO A 347 -11.53 4.94 -13.18
C PRO A 347 -10.93 5.08 -14.59
N PHE A 348 -10.98 4.07 -15.45
CA PHE A 348 -9.99 3.83 -16.51
C PHE A 348 -8.57 3.63 -15.94
N LEU A 349 -7.86 2.62 -16.48
CA LEU A 349 -6.54 2.25 -15.96
C LEU A 349 -5.57 3.45 -15.96
N GLN A 350 -5.51 4.23 -17.04
CA GLN A 350 -4.62 5.39 -17.17
C GLN A 350 -4.88 6.51 -16.15
N MET A 351 -6.11 6.64 -15.68
CA MET A 351 -6.51 7.66 -14.69
C MET A 351 -6.55 7.12 -13.25
N SER A 352 -6.18 5.86 -13.05
CA SER A 352 -6.05 5.25 -11.71
C SER A 352 -4.79 5.77 -11.01
N THR A 353 -4.66 5.50 -9.71
CA THR A 353 -3.42 5.74 -8.97
C THR A 353 -2.30 4.85 -9.50
N HIS A 354 -1.21 5.45 -9.99
CA HIS A 354 -0.04 4.76 -10.55
C HIS A 354 0.74 4.11 -9.40
N LEU A 355 0.62 2.78 -9.23
CA LEU A 355 1.14 2.09 -8.05
C LEU A 355 2.67 2.14 -7.93
N ASP A 356 3.39 2.22 -9.05
CA ASP A 356 4.83 2.42 -9.09
C ASP A 356 5.25 3.78 -8.50
N LEU A 357 4.56 4.85 -8.87
CA LEU A 357 4.80 6.20 -8.36
C LEU A 357 4.38 6.33 -6.89
N PHE A 358 3.24 5.76 -6.52
CA PHE A 358 2.80 5.67 -5.13
C PHE A 358 3.88 5.00 -4.28
N ASN A 359 4.33 3.82 -4.72
CA ASN A 359 5.33 3.04 -4.02
C ASN A 359 6.65 3.80 -3.85
N ALA A 360 7.13 4.42 -4.93
CA ALA A 360 8.37 5.19 -4.90
C ALA A 360 8.32 6.33 -3.87
N ARG A 361 7.21 7.07 -3.80
CA ARG A 361 7.02 8.15 -2.82
C ARG A 361 6.85 7.62 -1.40
N PHE A 362 6.08 6.54 -1.24
CA PHE A 362 5.83 5.95 0.07
C PHE A 362 7.12 5.39 0.70
N LEU A 363 7.94 4.68 -0.08
CA LEU A 363 9.27 4.21 0.36
C LEU A 363 10.25 5.37 0.63
N ALA A 364 10.07 6.52 -0.01
CA ALA A 364 10.84 7.75 0.28
C ALA A 364 10.33 8.50 1.54
N GLY A 365 9.41 7.90 2.29
CA GLY A 365 8.91 8.45 3.55
C GLY A 365 7.90 9.59 3.38
N PHE A 366 7.24 9.71 2.23
CA PHE A 366 6.05 10.56 2.11
C PHE A 366 4.90 9.94 2.90
N THR A 367 3.98 10.77 3.40
CA THR A 367 2.73 10.31 4.02
C THR A 367 1.90 9.51 3.03
N PHE A 368 1.02 8.66 3.55
CA PHE A 368 0.09 7.88 2.72
C PHE A 368 -0.74 8.77 1.78
N ALA A 369 -1.26 9.90 2.28
CA ALA A 369 -2.04 10.83 1.45
C ALA A 369 -1.18 11.56 0.40
N GLU A 370 0.03 12.01 0.74
CA GLU A 370 0.96 12.60 -0.23
C GLU A 370 1.31 11.61 -1.33
N ALA A 371 1.77 10.41 -0.97
CA ALA A 371 2.14 9.38 -1.93
C ALA A 371 0.96 9.00 -2.83
N GLY A 372 -0.25 8.91 -2.25
CA GLY A 372 -1.49 8.65 -2.99
C GLY A 372 -1.76 9.73 -4.04
N TRP A 373 -1.84 10.99 -3.63
CA TRP A 373 -2.20 12.08 -4.54
C TRP A 373 -1.09 12.47 -5.51
N ILE A 374 0.19 12.28 -5.17
CA ILE A 374 1.29 12.40 -6.16
C ILE A 374 1.12 11.37 -7.28
N ALA A 375 0.57 10.20 -6.96
CA ALA A 375 0.42 9.08 -7.88
C ALA A 375 -0.90 9.06 -8.66
N THR A 376 -1.85 9.92 -8.31
CA THR A 376 -3.16 9.99 -8.98
C THR A 376 -3.16 11.12 -10.02
N PRO A 377 -3.41 10.85 -11.31
CA PRO A 377 -3.34 11.87 -12.36
C PRO A 377 -4.53 12.84 -12.41
N VAL A 378 -5.65 12.51 -11.73
CA VAL A 378 -6.89 13.27 -11.83
C VAL A 378 -7.64 13.45 -10.50
N PHE A 379 -8.52 14.45 -10.45
CA PHE A 379 -9.48 14.72 -9.38
C PHE A 379 -10.91 14.66 -9.88
N SER A 380 -11.88 14.89 -8.96
CA SER A 380 -13.31 14.83 -9.24
C SER A 380 -13.65 13.48 -9.92
N TRP A 381 -12.98 12.42 -9.45
CA TRP A 381 -12.98 11.10 -10.08
C TRP A 381 -13.06 9.99 -9.03
N MET A 382 -12.58 8.79 -9.31
CA MET A 382 -13.00 7.59 -8.58
C MET A 382 -12.11 7.20 -7.39
N GLN A 383 -10.94 7.82 -7.25
CA GLN A 383 -9.91 7.38 -6.32
C GLN A 383 -10.30 7.63 -4.86
N VAL A 384 -9.98 6.66 -4.00
CA VAL A 384 -10.05 6.77 -2.55
C VAL A 384 -8.77 6.22 -1.92
N MET A 385 -8.24 6.96 -0.95
CA MET A 385 -7.12 6.56 -0.11
C MET A 385 -7.72 6.23 1.26
N ILE A 386 -7.70 4.96 1.68
CA ILE A 386 -8.33 4.52 2.92
C ILE A 386 -7.25 4.20 3.94
N GLY A 387 -7.12 5.01 4.98
CA GLY A 387 -6.05 4.94 5.97
C GLY A 387 -5.88 6.27 6.70
N ASP A 388 -4.95 6.30 7.64
CA ASP A 388 -4.52 7.55 8.25
C ASP A 388 -3.75 8.40 7.21
N PRO A 389 -4.18 9.64 6.90
CA PRO A 389 -3.53 10.46 5.87
C PRO A 389 -2.06 10.78 6.19
N LEU A 390 -1.68 10.79 7.47
CA LEU A 390 -0.34 11.13 7.95
C LEU A 390 0.57 9.91 8.11
N TYR A 391 0.08 8.71 7.76
CA TYR A 391 0.82 7.47 7.96
C TYR A 391 2.16 7.45 7.20
N GLN A 392 3.28 7.28 7.93
CA GLN A 392 4.65 7.23 7.38
C GLN A 392 5.51 6.10 7.97
N PRO A 393 5.37 4.86 7.49
CA PRO A 393 6.09 3.71 8.06
C PRO A 393 7.56 3.55 7.63
N PHE A 394 7.98 4.21 6.55
CA PHE A 394 9.30 4.00 5.92
C PHE A 394 10.30 5.14 6.19
N ILE A 395 10.29 5.69 7.41
CA ILE A 395 11.27 6.69 7.82
C ILE A 395 12.59 5.99 8.16
N ILE A 396 13.70 6.44 7.57
CA ILE A 396 15.04 5.96 7.90
C ILE A 396 15.37 6.48 9.30
N LYS A 397 15.34 5.59 10.30
CA LYS A 397 15.87 5.89 11.62
C LYS A 397 17.41 5.84 11.59
N SER A 398 18.05 6.70 12.37
CA SER A 398 19.49 6.62 12.65
C SER A 398 19.86 5.35 13.41
N GLU A 399 18.96 4.86 14.25
CA GLU A 399 19.12 3.64 15.05
C GLU A 399 18.02 2.64 14.76
N ILE A 400 18.43 1.40 14.51
CA ILE A 400 17.52 0.26 14.32
C ILE A 400 17.54 -0.54 15.62
N GLU A 401 16.43 -0.47 16.36
CA GLU A 401 16.24 -1.23 17.60
C GLU A 401 16.34 -2.74 17.33
N ALA A 402 17.04 -3.47 18.20
CA ALA A 402 17.14 -4.93 18.14
C ALA A 402 15.97 -5.62 18.85
N GLY A 403 15.71 -6.89 18.53
CA GLY A 403 14.76 -7.75 19.24
C GLY A 403 13.38 -7.87 18.60
N GLN A 404 13.12 -7.16 17.50
CA GLN A 404 11.89 -7.29 16.72
C GLN A 404 12.21 -7.20 15.24
N ASP A 405 11.69 -8.13 14.42
CA ASP A 405 11.89 -8.15 12.96
C ASP A 405 13.37 -8.18 12.53
N ASP A 406 14.25 -8.71 13.39
CA ASP A 406 15.70 -8.73 13.19
C ASP A 406 16.10 -9.43 11.88
N ASP A 407 15.33 -10.43 11.44
CA ASP A 407 15.52 -11.11 10.15
C ASP A 407 15.43 -10.13 8.97
N PHE A 408 14.35 -9.34 8.93
CA PHE A 408 14.10 -8.39 7.85
C PHE A 408 15.01 -7.17 7.96
N LYS A 409 15.35 -6.74 9.18
CA LYS A 409 16.33 -5.67 9.43
C LYS A 409 17.71 -6.09 8.93
N ALA A 410 18.19 -7.28 9.30
CA ALA A 410 19.48 -7.83 8.86
C ALA A 410 19.53 -7.95 7.33
N PHE A 411 18.48 -8.50 6.72
CA PHE A 411 18.38 -8.59 5.27
C PHE A 411 18.43 -7.21 4.60
N ARG A 412 17.61 -6.26 5.06
CA ARG A 412 17.57 -4.90 4.49
C ARG A 412 18.91 -4.19 4.60
N ILE A 413 19.52 -4.22 5.79
CA ILE A 413 20.84 -3.60 6.03
C ILE A 413 21.88 -4.22 5.10
N ALA A 414 21.88 -5.55 4.93
CA ALA A 414 22.83 -6.22 4.08
C ALA A 414 22.68 -5.80 2.61
N VAL A 415 21.46 -5.79 2.08
CA VAL A 415 21.19 -5.32 0.71
C VAL A 415 21.62 -3.87 0.52
N LEU A 416 21.25 -2.98 1.44
CA LEU A 416 21.60 -1.55 1.33
C LEU A 416 23.12 -1.29 1.39
N ARG A 417 23.89 -2.12 2.10
CA ARG A 417 25.34 -1.97 2.22
C ARG A 417 26.13 -2.62 1.10
N TRP A 418 25.70 -3.80 0.64
CA TRP A 418 26.53 -4.68 -0.18
C TRP A 418 25.89 -5.11 -1.51
N ALA A 419 24.80 -4.49 -1.96
CA ALA A 419 24.18 -4.82 -3.26
C ALA A 419 25.17 -4.73 -4.45
N SER A 420 26.15 -3.83 -4.39
CA SER A 420 27.23 -3.70 -5.39
C SER A 420 28.32 -4.77 -5.29
N GLU A 421 28.32 -5.57 -4.22
CA GLU A 421 29.33 -6.59 -3.92
C GLU A 421 28.68 -7.96 -3.69
N PRO A 422 28.16 -8.63 -4.74
CA PRO A 422 27.27 -9.79 -4.59
C PRO A 422 27.84 -10.93 -3.75
N LYS A 423 29.15 -11.22 -3.85
CA LYS A 423 29.81 -12.25 -3.04
C LYS A 423 29.80 -11.88 -1.55
N GLN A 424 30.08 -10.61 -1.24
CA GLN A 424 30.08 -10.12 0.14
C GLN A 424 28.66 -10.04 0.70
N LEU A 425 27.68 -9.60 -0.09
CA LEU A 425 26.27 -9.62 0.27
C LEU A 425 25.81 -11.01 0.71
N ILE A 426 26.01 -12.02 -0.15
CA ILE A 426 25.59 -13.39 0.16
C ILE A 426 26.36 -13.94 1.37
N SER A 427 27.67 -13.71 1.46
CA SER A 427 28.45 -14.15 2.62
C SER A 427 27.95 -13.55 3.94
N ASN A 428 27.59 -12.27 3.95
CA ASN A 428 27.09 -11.60 5.15
C ASN A 428 25.66 -12.04 5.50
N LEU A 429 24.80 -12.28 4.50
CA LEU A 429 23.48 -12.86 4.71
C LEU A 429 23.56 -14.28 5.27
N ASP A 430 24.49 -15.11 4.79
CA ASP A 430 24.73 -16.45 5.33
C ASP A 430 25.19 -16.41 6.79
N LYS A 431 26.11 -15.50 7.13
CA LYS A 431 26.54 -15.28 8.53
C LYS A 431 25.38 -14.83 9.41
N ALA A 432 24.55 -13.90 8.93
CA ALA A 432 23.38 -13.42 9.65
C ALA A 432 22.35 -14.55 9.86
N ALA A 433 22.05 -15.33 8.82
CA ALA A 433 21.17 -16.49 8.91
C ALA A 433 21.68 -17.54 9.92
N ALA A 434 22.98 -17.82 9.94
CA ALA A 434 23.58 -18.74 10.90
C ALA A 434 23.51 -18.19 12.34
N SER A 435 23.85 -16.92 12.53
CA SER A 435 23.82 -16.27 13.85
C SER A 435 22.41 -16.21 14.44
N LEU A 436 21.41 -15.95 13.61
CA LEU A 436 20.01 -15.85 14.02
C LEU A 436 19.24 -17.18 13.89
N LYS A 437 19.89 -18.24 13.38
CA LYS A 437 19.27 -19.53 13.05
C LYS A 437 18.00 -19.38 12.21
N SER A 438 18.04 -18.48 11.23
CA SER A 438 16.84 -17.95 10.58
C SER A 438 16.61 -18.51 9.18
N GLY A 439 15.53 -19.29 9.04
CA GLY A 439 14.97 -19.65 7.73
C GLY A 439 14.48 -18.44 6.94
N LYS A 440 14.03 -17.37 7.62
CA LYS A 440 13.51 -16.15 6.98
C LYS A 440 14.58 -15.36 6.24
N ILE A 441 15.80 -15.28 6.78
CA ILE A 441 16.92 -14.62 6.08
C ILE A 441 17.29 -15.41 4.82
N LEU A 442 17.33 -16.74 4.90
CA LEU A 442 17.61 -17.59 3.75
C LEU A 442 16.49 -17.50 2.71
N GLU A 443 15.22 -17.55 3.12
CA GLU A 443 14.08 -17.33 2.23
C GLU A 443 14.17 -15.97 1.52
N SER A 444 14.45 -14.91 2.28
CA SER A 444 14.62 -13.56 1.75
C SER A 444 15.77 -13.48 0.74
N THR A 445 16.86 -14.17 1.02
CA THR A 445 18.02 -14.29 0.13
C THR A 445 17.66 -15.03 -1.16
N GLY A 446 16.91 -16.13 -1.06
CA GLY A 446 16.41 -16.87 -2.23
C GLY A 446 15.48 -16.01 -3.09
N LEU A 447 14.56 -15.26 -2.49
CA LEU A 447 13.69 -14.31 -3.20
C LEU A 447 14.48 -13.19 -3.90
N TYR A 448 15.53 -12.67 -3.24
CA TYR A 448 16.45 -11.73 -3.86
C TYR A 448 17.16 -12.35 -5.08
N MET A 449 17.66 -13.58 -4.97
CA MET A 449 18.27 -14.30 -6.09
C MET A 449 17.28 -14.56 -7.23
N MET A 450 16.03 -14.91 -6.93
CA MET A 450 14.95 -15.04 -7.92
C MET A 450 14.75 -13.73 -8.70
N SER A 451 14.76 -12.59 -8.00
CA SER A 451 14.62 -11.27 -8.65
C SER A 451 15.80 -10.90 -9.56
N GLU A 452 16.97 -11.47 -9.31
CA GLU A 452 18.18 -11.38 -10.13
C GLU A 452 18.27 -12.49 -11.20
N LYS A 453 17.20 -13.28 -11.36
CA LYS A 453 17.12 -14.44 -12.28
C LYS A 453 18.14 -15.55 -11.99
N LYS A 454 18.67 -15.60 -10.76
CA LYS A 454 19.61 -16.64 -10.28
C LYS A 454 18.86 -17.83 -9.69
N TYR A 455 17.99 -18.45 -10.50
CA TYR A 455 17.03 -19.45 -10.04
C TYR A 455 17.67 -20.74 -9.49
N LYS A 456 18.83 -21.15 -10.04
CA LYS A 456 19.57 -22.32 -9.53
C LYS A 456 20.14 -22.06 -8.14
N ASP A 457 20.77 -20.91 -7.94
CA ASP A 457 21.32 -20.51 -6.63
C ASP A 457 20.19 -20.33 -5.60
N ALA A 458 19.07 -19.73 -6.03
CA ALA A 458 17.89 -19.58 -5.20
C ALA A 458 17.35 -20.93 -4.70
N ASP A 459 17.27 -21.96 -5.56
CA ASP A 459 16.82 -23.31 -5.19
C ASP A 459 17.68 -23.92 -4.07
N GLU A 460 19.02 -23.74 -4.11
CA GLU A 460 19.92 -24.21 -3.07
C GLU A 460 19.73 -23.47 -1.74
N VAL A 461 19.56 -22.15 -1.78
CA VAL A 461 19.27 -21.35 -0.59
C VAL A 461 17.91 -21.72 0.01
N PHE A 462 16.90 -21.94 -0.83
CA PHE A 462 15.58 -22.37 -0.39
C PHE A 462 15.61 -23.75 0.27
N LYS A 463 16.38 -24.72 -0.24
CA LYS A 463 16.56 -26.02 0.45
C LYS A 463 17.12 -25.84 1.86
N ARG A 464 18.10 -24.94 2.03
CA ARG A 464 18.65 -24.60 3.36
C ARG A 464 17.62 -23.91 4.25
N ALA A 465 16.81 -23.01 3.70
CA ALA A 465 15.72 -22.36 4.43
C ALA A 465 14.68 -23.36 4.96
N ALA A 466 14.28 -24.33 4.12
CA ALA A 466 13.29 -25.34 4.50
C ALA A 466 13.70 -26.17 5.73
N VAL A 467 14.99 -26.45 5.90
CA VAL A 467 15.52 -27.21 7.05
C VAL A 467 15.42 -26.41 8.36
N LEU A 468 15.39 -25.09 8.29
CA LEU A 468 15.28 -24.21 9.47
C LEU A 468 13.83 -23.89 9.85
N TYR A 469 12.85 -24.21 9.00
CA TYR A 469 11.45 -24.00 9.32
C TYR A 469 10.85 -25.21 10.04
N GLU A 470 10.20 -24.95 11.17
CA GLU A 470 9.41 -25.95 11.90
C GLU A 470 7.94 -25.95 11.43
N ASN A 471 7.43 -24.80 11.00
CA ASN A 471 6.05 -24.64 10.55
C ASN A 471 5.87 -25.25 9.15
N SER A 472 4.88 -26.14 9.01
CA SER A 472 4.58 -26.82 7.75
C SER A 472 4.13 -25.88 6.63
N GLU A 473 3.46 -24.76 6.94
CA GLU A 473 3.08 -23.75 5.95
C GLU A 473 4.31 -23.01 5.40
N ASP A 474 5.29 -22.67 6.25
CA ASP A 474 6.55 -22.06 5.79
C ASP A 474 7.35 -23.04 4.94
N GLN A 475 7.46 -24.30 5.35
CA GLN A 475 8.08 -25.37 4.54
C GLN A 475 7.36 -25.55 3.19
N LEU A 476 6.02 -25.51 3.19
CA LEU A 476 5.22 -25.59 1.97
C LEU A 476 5.44 -24.37 1.07
N ARG A 477 5.50 -23.15 1.64
CA ARG A 477 5.83 -21.92 0.89
C ARG A 477 7.17 -22.09 0.18
N ILE A 478 8.18 -22.63 0.86
CA ILE A 478 9.48 -22.90 0.25
C ILE A 478 9.35 -23.91 -0.92
N ARG A 479 8.54 -24.97 -0.82
CA ARG A 479 8.30 -25.89 -1.95
C ARG A 479 7.70 -25.18 -3.15
N LEU A 480 6.71 -24.31 -2.93
CA LEU A 480 6.07 -23.52 -3.99
C LEU A 480 7.07 -22.57 -4.66
N LEU A 481 7.90 -21.87 -3.89
CA LEU A 481 8.95 -20.99 -4.43
C LEU A 481 9.99 -21.75 -5.26
N ARG A 482 10.37 -22.96 -4.82
CA ARG A 482 11.30 -23.83 -5.57
C ARG A 482 10.68 -24.30 -6.89
N ALA A 483 9.41 -24.71 -6.88
CA ALA A 483 8.69 -25.08 -8.11
C ALA A 483 8.60 -23.89 -9.08
N GLN A 484 8.34 -22.69 -8.56
CA GLN A 484 8.35 -21.46 -9.35
C GLN A 484 9.71 -21.17 -10.00
N GLY A 485 10.81 -21.37 -9.25
CA GLY A 485 12.17 -21.25 -9.79
C GLY A 485 12.46 -22.22 -10.93
N LYS A 486 11.99 -23.47 -10.85
CA LYS A 486 12.11 -24.45 -11.96
C LYS A 486 11.29 -24.02 -13.17
N LEU A 487 10.06 -23.53 -12.96
CA LEU A 487 9.22 -23.03 -14.04
C LEU A 487 9.88 -21.85 -14.77
N ALA A 488 10.50 -20.93 -14.04
CA ALA A 488 11.23 -19.80 -14.60
C ALA A 488 12.48 -20.18 -15.41
N LEU A 489 13.03 -21.38 -15.18
CA LEU A 489 14.10 -21.99 -15.99
C LEU A 489 13.57 -22.76 -17.21
N GLY A 490 12.24 -22.85 -17.39
CA GLY A 490 11.60 -23.68 -18.41
C GLY A 490 11.53 -25.17 -18.05
N ASP A 491 11.90 -25.55 -16.83
CA ASP A 491 11.90 -26.93 -16.35
C ASP A 491 10.55 -27.29 -15.70
N LYS A 492 9.54 -27.46 -16.56
CA LYS A 492 8.18 -27.84 -16.12
C LYS A 492 8.15 -29.20 -15.41
N GLY A 493 8.99 -30.15 -15.83
CA GLY A 493 9.05 -31.50 -15.27
C GLY A 493 9.43 -31.48 -13.80
N SER A 494 10.56 -30.84 -13.46
CA SER A 494 10.99 -30.71 -12.06
C SER A 494 10.03 -29.86 -11.23
N ALA A 495 9.39 -28.84 -11.82
CA ALA A 495 8.38 -28.04 -11.12
C ALA A 495 7.20 -28.92 -10.69
N LEU A 496 6.65 -29.73 -11.61
CA LEU A 496 5.55 -30.65 -11.32
C LEU A 496 5.95 -31.77 -10.35
N GLU A 497 7.19 -32.26 -10.41
CA GLU A 497 7.69 -33.23 -9.43
C GLU A 497 7.72 -32.65 -8.01
N ILE A 498 8.23 -31.42 -7.85
CA ILE A 498 8.23 -30.73 -6.55
C ILE A 498 6.81 -30.57 -6.01
N LEU A 499 5.86 -30.18 -6.86
CA LEU A 499 4.46 -30.01 -6.48
C LEU A 499 3.79 -31.34 -6.15
N SER A 500 4.07 -32.41 -6.91
CA SER A 500 3.57 -33.76 -6.62
C SER A 500 4.04 -34.27 -5.26
N ASN A 501 5.30 -34.05 -4.94
CA ASN A 501 5.84 -34.41 -3.63
C ASN A 501 5.21 -33.55 -2.52
N ALA A 502 4.98 -32.26 -2.76
CA ALA A 502 4.30 -31.40 -1.80
C ALA A 502 2.84 -31.84 -1.53
N LEU A 503 2.12 -32.36 -2.51
CA LEU A 503 0.77 -32.93 -2.31
C LEU A 503 0.76 -34.12 -1.36
N LEU A 504 1.85 -34.90 -1.32
CA LEU A 504 2.03 -36.04 -0.42
C LEU A 504 2.47 -35.58 0.96
N ASP A 505 3.56 -34.80 1.02
CA ASP A 505 4.22 -34.37 2.25
C ASP A 505 3.33 -33.48 3.13
N PHE A 506 2.47 -32.65 2.52
CA PHE A 506 1.66 -31.66 3.23
C PHE A 506 0.16 -31.98 3.21
N LYS A 507 -0.21 -33.24 2.96
CA LYS A 507 -1.60 -33.68 2.87
C LYS A 507 -2.41 -33.24 4.10
N GLY A 508 -3.57 -32.61 3.86
CA GLY A 508 -4.47 -32.15 4.92
C GLY A 508 -4.14 -30.77 5.49
N THR A 509 -3.04 -30.13 5.06
CA THR A 509 -2.77 -28.73 5.39
C THR A 509 -3.65 -27.78 4.55
N PRO A 510 -3.97 -26.57 5.04
CA PRO A 510 -4.76 -25.60 4.28
C PRO A 510 -4.17 -25.24 2.91
N GLY A 511 -2.83 -25.30 2.76
CA GLY A 511 -2.15 -24.90 1.53
C GLY A 511 -2.18 -25.91 0.38
N ILE A 512 -2.74 -27.11 0.56
CA ILE A 512 -2.85 -28.10 -0.52
C ILE A 512 -3.74 -27.65 -1.67
N GLU A 513 -4.75 -26.82 -1.40
CA GLU A 513 -5.59 -26.23 -2.44
C GLU A 513 -4.73 -25.37 -3.41
N ALA A 514 -3.80 -24.58 -2.86
CA ALA A 514 -2.86 -23.78 -3.65
C ALA A 514 -1.93 -24.66 -4.50
N VAL A 515 -1.36 -25.73 -3.92
CA VAL A 515 -0.49 -26.66 -4.64
C VAL A 515 -1.22 -27.28 -5.83
N THR A 516 -2.46 -27.72 -5.61
CA THR A 516 -3.31 -28.34 -6.64
C THR A 516 -3.61 -27.35 -7.77
N SER A 517 -4.05 -26.14 -7.41
CA SER A 517 -4.33 -25.07 -8.37
C SER A 517 -3.12 -24.70 -9.23
N ILE A 518 -1.94 -24.58 -8.62
CA ILE A 518 -0.69 -24.26 -9.33
C ILE A 518 -0.26 -25.41 -10.24
N ALA A 519 -0.31 -26.66 -9.76
CA ALA A 519 0.04 -27.82 -10.57
C ALA A 519 -0.87 -27.96 -11.80
N ASP A 520 -2.17 -27.74 -11.64
CA ASP A 520 -3.13 -27.80 -12.74
C ASP A 520 -2.96 -26.65 -13.74
N GLN A 521 -2.55 -25.47 -13.28
CA GLN A 521 -2.21 -24.37 -14.18
C GLN A 521 -0.96 -24.67 -15.00
N ILE A 522 0.11 -25.16 -14.36
CA ILE A 522 1.36 -25.52 -15.08
C ILE A 522 1.12 -26.61 -16.14
N LYS A 523 0.16 -27.52 -15.94
CA LYS A 523 -0.21 -28.54 -16.93
C LYS A 523 -0.99 -27.99 -18.12
N LYS A 524 -1.71 -26.88 -17.95
CA LYS A 524 -2.53 -26.25 -18.99
C LYS A 524 -1.70 -25.36 -19.93
N GLU A 525 -0.66 -24.73 -19.39
CA GLU A 525 0.33 -23.93 -20.12
C GLU A 525 1.39 -24.81 -20.77
#